data_AF-A0A6I3M0X4-F1
#
_entry.id   AF-A0A6I3M0X4-F1
#
_cell.length_a   1.000
_cell.length_b   1.000
_cell.length_c   1.000
_cell.angle_alpha   90.00
_cell.angle_beta   90.00
_cell.angle_gamma   90.00
#
_symmetry.space_group_name_H-M   'P 1'
#
loop_
_entity.id
_entity.type
_entity.pdbx_description
1 polymer ?
#
loop_
_entity_poly.entity_id
_entity_poly.type
_entity_poly.pdbx_seq_one_letter_code
_entity_poly.pdbx_strand_id
1 'polypeptide(L)'
;MEKELGYQQIKEIKEAYLKDNLSVENQIIKLIVAGYDEKTAEELINKVIREYKRELLEAAQDESENRDIQKITGSVIFGAAILGPVLSIKGSEWYILASIVAGAAGYFDLRKQPIAGVVRSIVLVILFPLAFELYINTRSSYYIVELLIPFLICFLIAYLFQLLISKIFYPEEI
;
A
#
# COMPACT_ATOMS: atom_id res chain seq x y z
N MET A 1 27.01 24.22 -26.82
CA MET A 1 27.09 23.17 -25.78
C MET A 1 25.86 23.34 -24.91
N GLU A 2 24.90 22.43 -24.98
CA GLU A 2 23.80 22.39 -24.02
C GLU A 2 24.43 22.22 -22.64
N LYS A 3 24.27 23.23 -21.78
CA LYS A 3 24.76 23.16 -20.41
C LYS A 3 23.74 22.37 -19.59
N GLU A 4 23.92 21.06 -19.52
CA GLU A 4 23.11 20.21 -18.66
C GLU A 4 23.42 20.45 -17.18
N LEU A 5 22.39 20.36 -16.33
CA LEU A 5 22.54 20.48 -14.87
C LEU A 5 23.13 19.19 -14.30
N GLY A 6 24.05 19.31 -13.35
CA GLY A 6 24.54 18.17 -12.59
C GLY A 6 23.49 17.58 -11.65
N TYR A 7 23.60 16.30 -11.34
CA TYR A 7 22.68 15.57 -10.43
C TYR A 7 22.47 16.29 -9.09
N GLN A 8 23.55 16.83 -8.50
CA GLN A 8 23.49 17.54 -7.23
C GLN A 8 22.68 18.85 -7.33
N GLN A 9 22.79 19.58 -8.44
CA GLN A 9 22.05 20.81 -8.69
C GLN A 9 20.55 20.52 -8.85
N ILE A 10 20.22 19.44 -9.58
CA ILE A 10 18.84 18.97 -9.72
C ILE A 10 18.23 18.65 -8.34
N LYS A 11 18.98 17.94 -7.48
CA LYS A 11 18.53 17.63 -6.11
C LYS A 11 18.30 18.89 -5.28
N GLU A 12 19.22 19.85 -5.30
CA GLU A 12 19.07 21.12 -4.58
C GLU A 12 17.88 21.95 -5.08
N ILE A 13 17.59 21.93 -6.39
CA ILE A 13 16.40 22.60 -6.96
C ILE A 13 15.11 21.90 -6.49
N LYS A 14 15.08 20.56 -6.48
CA LYS A 14 13.93 19.78 -5.96
C LYS A 14 13.68 20.08 -4.47
N GLU A 15 14.72 20.13 -3.65
CA GLU A 15 14.62 20.48 -2.22
C GLU A 15 14.19 21.94 -1.99
N ALA A 16 14.68 22.88 -2.81
CA ALA A 16 14.26 24.28 -2.75
C ALA A 16 12.76 24.43 -3.09
N TYR A 17 12.29 23.75 -4.14
CA TYR A 17 10.87 23.77 -4.51
C TYR A 17 9.94 23.31 -3.38
N LEU A 18 10.38 22.37 -2.54
CA LEU A 18 9.62 21.90 -1.38
C LEU A 18 9.57 22.89 -0.21
N LYS A 19 10.49 23.86 -0.14
CA LYS A 19 10.56 24.84 0.95
C LYS A 19 9.69 26.07 0.66
N ASP A 20 10.04 26.87 -0.35
CA ASP A 20 9.35 28.11 -0.69
C ASP A 20 9.80 28.70 -2.05
N ASN A 21 9.10 29.71 -2.56
CA ASN A 21 9.46 30.38 -3.82
C ASN A 21 10.80 31.16 -3.72
N LEU A 22 11.13 31.70 -2.54
CA LEU A 22 12.38 32.44 -2.31
C LEU A 22 13.62 31.55 -2.47
N SER A 23 13.55 30.29 -2.07
CA SER A 23 14.64 29.35 -2.24
C SER A 23 14.82 28.91 -3.70
N VAL A 24 13.77 28.95 -4.52
CA VAL A 24 13.87 28.72 -5.98
C VAL A 24 14.56 29.90 -6.67
N GLU A 25 14.22 31.14 -6.32
CA GLU A 25 14.90 32.34 -6.82
C GLU A 25 16.39 32.35 -6.46
N ASN A 26 16.74 31.91 -5.25
CA ASN A 26 18.13 31.77 -4.84
C ASN A 26 18.91 30.74 -5.69
N GLN A 27 18.24 29.70 -6.21
CA GLN A 27 18.88 28.74 -7.12
C GLN A 27 19.09 29.34 -8.52
N ILE A 28 18.19 30.22 -8.99
CA ILE A 28 18.39 30.98 -10.24
C ILE A 28 19.65 31.84 -10.11
N ILE A 29 19.80 32.58 -9.01
CA ILE A 29 20.99 33.41 -8.74
C ILE A 29 22.27 32.56 -8.71
N LYS A 30 22.25 31.38 -8.06
CA LYS A 30 23.41 30.47 -8.04
C LYS A 30 23.82 29.99 -9.43
N LEU A 31 22.86 29.70 -10.32
CA LEU A 31 23.15 29.31 -11.70
C LEU A 31 23.70 30.49 -12.50
N ILE A 32 23.21 31.71 -12.27
CA ILE A 32 23.76 32.93 -12.89
C ILE A 32 25.21 33.15 -12.46
N VAL A 33 25.51 33.03 -11.16
CA VAL A 33 26.87 33.13 -10.62
C VAL A 33 27.80 32.03 -11.17
N ALA A 34 27.26 30.84 -11.47
CA ALA A 34 27.99 29.75 -12.14
C ALA A 34 28.23 30.00 -13.65
N GLY A 35 27.83 31.15 -14.18
CA GLY A 35 28.10 31.59 -15.55
C GLY A 35 27.03 31.17 -16.56
N TYR A 36 25.82 30.85 -16.11
CA TYR A 36 24.64 30.73 -16.98
C TYR A 36 24.03 32.12 -17.22
N ASP A 37 23.44 32.37 -18.38
CA ASP A 37 22.62 33.56 -18.54
C ASP A 37 21.29 33.40 -17.78
N GLU A 38 20.70 34.52 -17.37
CA GLU A 38 19.48 34.58 -16.57
C GLU A 38 18.32 33.80 -17.21
N LYS A 39 18.13 33.92 -18.53
CA LYS A 39 17.07 33.20 -19.24
C LYS A 39 17.30 31.69 -19.25
N THR A 40 18.54 31.25 -19.52
CA THR A 40 18.88 29.81 -19.50
C THR A 40 18.78 29.23 -18.09
N ALA A 41 19.15 29.99 -17.05
CA ALA A 41 19.02 29.55 -15.66
C ALA A 41 17.55 29.37 -15.24
N GLU A 42 16.69 30.32 -15.60
CA GLU A 42 15.24 30.23 -15.39
C GLU A 42 14.62 29.07 -16.16
N GLU A 43 14.98 28.89 -17.43
CA GLU A 43 14.46 27.79 -18.26
C GLU A 43 14.86 26.42 -17.68
N LEU A 44 16.10 26.25 -17.26
CA LEU A 44 16.60 25.01 -16.66
C LEU A 44 15.90 24.68 -15.34
N ILE A 45 15.75 25.67 -14.45
CA ILE A 45 15.04 25.48 -13.18
C ILE A 45 13.56 25.17 -13.42
N ASN A 46 12.89 25.91 -14.30
CA ASN A 46 11.49 25.67 -14.64
C ASN A 46 11.28 24.29 -15.26
N LYS A 47 12.22 23.81 -16.09
CA LYS A 47 12.19 22.46 -16.64
C LYS A 47 12.28 21.40 -15.52
N VAL A 48 13.24 21.55 -14.60
CA VAL A 48 13.41 20.64 -13.46
C VAL A 48 12.19 20.64 -12.55
N ILE A 49 11.62 21.81 -12.24
CA ILE A 49 10.40 21.92 -11.42
C ILE A 49 9.21 21.28 -12.12
N ARG A 50 9.05 21.48 -13.43
CA ARG A 50 7.97 20.88 -14.21
C ARG A 50 8.07 19.35 -14.24
N GLU A 51 9.27 18.82 -14.46
CA GLU A 51 9.54 17.39 -14.40
C GLU A 51 9.28 16.83 -13.01
N TYR A 52 9.76 17.51 -11.96
CA TYR A 52 9.54 17.09 -10.57
C TYR A 52 8.06 17.13 -10.16
N LYS A 53 7.31 18.15 -10.58
CA LYS A 53 5.86 18.22 -10.36
C LYS A 53 5.14 17.05 -11.03
N ARG A 54 5.59 16.66 -12.22
CA ARG A 54 5.06 15.49 -12.93
C ARG A 54 5.39 14.20 -12.17
N GLU A 55 6.63 14.02 -11.71
CA GLU A 55 7.03 12.87 -10.86
C GLU A 55 6.16 12.77 -9.60
N LEU A 56 5.91 13.90 -8.91
CA LEU A 56 5.06 13.94 -7.71
C LEU A 56 3.59 13.62 -8.02
N LEU A 57 3.07 14.10 -9.15
CA LEU A 57 1.70 13.79 -9.60
C LEU A 57 1.56 12.31 -9.97
N GLU A 58 2.52 11.75 -10.70
CA GLU A 58 2.56 10.34 -11.05
C GLU A 58 2.65 9.47 -9.78
N ALA A 59 3.54 9.80 -8.84
CA ALA A 59 3.64 9.10 -7.56
C ALA A 59 2.35 9.18 -6.73
N ALA A 60 1.69 10.34 -6.69
CA ALA A 60 0.41 10.52 -6.00
C ALA A 60 -0.73 9.74 -6.68
N GLN A 61 -0.75 9.69 -8.01
CA GLN A 61 -1.70 8.88 -8.77
C GLN A 61 -1.50 7.39 -8.49
N ASP A 62 -0.26 6.91 -8.56
CA ASP A 62 0.09 5.51 -8.24
C ASP A 62 -0.31 5.15 -6.80
N GLU A 63 -0.07 6.04 -5.83
CA GLU A 63 -0.49 5.80 -4.45
C GLU A 63 -2.02 5.76 -4.32
N SER A 64 -2.72 6.65 -5.03
CA SER A 64 -4.20 6.66 -5.03
C SER A 64 -4.78 5.39 -5.65
N GLU A 65 -4.23 4.93 -6.77
CA GLU A 65 -4.66 3.71 -7.44
C GLU A 65 -4.39 2.48 -6.57
N ASN A 66 -3.20 2.42 -5.94
CA ASN A 66 -2.88 1.37 -4.98
C ASN A 66 -3.86 1.34 -3.79
N ARG A 67 -4.25 2.51 -3.28
CA ARG A 67 -5.19 2.62 -2.16
C ARG A 67 -6.59 2.15 -2.54
N ASP A 68 -7.04 2.45 -3.74
CA ASP A 68 -8.35 1.99 -4.23
C ASP A 68 -8.35 0.49 -4.49
N ILE A 69 -7.26 -0.05 -5.04
CA ILE A 69 -7.09 -1.49 -5.21
C ILE A 69 -7.10 -2.19 -3.85
N GLN A 70 -6.37 -1.67 -2.85
CA GLN A 70 -6.38 -2.19 -1.48
C GLN A 70 -7.77 -2.20 -0.83
N LYS A 71 -8.59 -1.17 -1.05
CA LYS A 71 -9.97 -1.16 -0.54
C LYS A 71 -10.81 -2.25 -1.19
N ILE A 72 -10.68 -2.45 -2.50
CA ILE A 72 -11.42 -3.47 -3.25
C ILE A 72 -10.97 -4.86 -2.81
N THR A 73 -9.67 -5.13 -2.79
CA THR A 73 -9.10 -6.42 -2.40
C THR A 73 -9.40 -6.74 -0.94
N GLY A 74 -9.29 -5.78 -0.03
CA GLY A 74 -9.67 -5.92 1.37
C GLY A 74 -11.14 -6.30 1.55
N SER A 75 -12.04 -5.66 0.80
CA SER A 75 -13.47 -5.99 0.81
C SER A 75 -13.75 -7.41 0.29
N VAL A 76 -13.04 -7.84 -0.76
CA VAL A 76 -13.13 -9.21 -1.30
C VAL A 76 -12.68 -10.25 -0.27
N ILE A 77 -11.54 -10.01 0.40
CA ILE A 77 -11.00 -10.90 1.44
C ILE A 77 -12.00 -11.01 2.61
N PHE A 78 -12.53 -9.88 3.07
CA PHE A 78 -13.50 -9.83 4.15
C PHE A 78 -14.80 -10.58 3.79
N GLY A 79 -15.32 -10.34 2.58
CA GLY A 79 -16.49 -11.03 2.07
C GLY A 79 -16.29 -12.54 1.97
N ALA A 80 -15.15 -12.98 1.43
CA ALA A 80 -14.81 -14.40 1.31
C ALA A 80 -14.75 -15.11 2.68
N ALA A 81 -14.22 -14.43 3.71
CA ALA A 81 -14.13 -14.99 5.06
C ALA A 81 -15.51 -15.11 5.74
N ILE A 82 -16.40 -14.13 5.55
CA ILE A 82 -17.65 -14.02 6.32
C ILE A 82 -18.84 -14.72 5.66
N LEU A 83 -18.92 -14.70 4.32
CA LEU A 83 -20.08 -15.21 3.60
C LEU A 83 -20.34 -16.70 3.87
N GLY A 84 -19.29 -17.52 3.98
CA GLY A 84 -19.44 -18.95 4.28
C GLY A 84 -20.12 -19.20 5.63
N PRO A 85 -19.52 -18.73 6.74
CA PRO A 85 -20.10 -18.87 8.08
C PRO A 85 -21.50 -18.28 8.23
N VAL A 86 -21.74 -17.08 7.67
CA VAL A 86 -23.04 -16.40 7.77
C VAL A 86 -24.14 -17.16 7.01
N LEU A 87 -23.82 -17.71 5.84
CA LEU A 87 -24.76 -18.52 5.05
C LEU A 87 -24.82 -19.99 5.52
N SER A 88 -24.17 -20.34 6.64
CA SER A 88 -24.09 -21.70 7.17
C SER A 88 -23.53 -22.73 6.16
N ILE A 89 -22.65 -22.29 5.27
CA ILE A 89 -21.99 -23.17 4.28
C ILE A 89 -20.86 -23.91 4.99
N LYS A 90 -21.02 -25.22 5.11
CA LYS A 90 -20.04 -26.12 5.76
C LYS A 90 -19.22 -26.96 4.80
N GLY A 91 -19.49 -26.86 3.49
CA GLY A 91 -18.78 -27.61 2.46
C GLY A 91 -17.32 -27.18 2.34
N SER A 92 -16.40 -28.14 2.28
CA SER A 92 -14.97 -27.88 2.05
C SER A 92 -14.70 -27.17 0.71
N GLU A 93 -15.58 -27.36 -0.27
CA GLU A 93 -15.50 -26.76 -1.60
C GLU A 93 -15.56 -25.23 -1.53
N TRP A 94 -16.42 -24.71 -0.64
CA TRP A 94 -16.54 -23.27 -0.42
C TRP A 94 -15.25 -22.69 0.14
N TYR A 95 -14.66 -23.32 1.15
CA TYR A 95 -13.45 -22.81 1.80
C TYR A 95 -12.22 -22.91 0.90
N ILE A 96 -12.16 -23.91 0.02
CA ILE A 96 -11.14 -23.99 -1.03
C ILE A 96 -11.30 -22.82 -2.01
N LEU A 97 -12.52 -22.60 -2.52
CA LEU A 97 -12.79 -21.50 -3.45
C LEU A 97 -12.52 -20.13 -2.81
N ALA A 98 -13.01 -19.91 -1.59
CA ALA A 98 -12.80 -18.70 -0.82
C ALA A 98 -11.31 -18.44 -0.56
N SER A 99 -10.53 -19.49 -0.27
CA SER A 99 -9.08 -19.37 -0.08
C SER A 99 -8.36 -18.98 -1.37
N ILE A 100 -8.77 -19.52 -2.53
CA ILE A 100 -8.20 -19.14 -3.83
C ILE A 100 -8.51 -17.68 -4.13
N VAL A 101 -9.76 -17.26 -3.98
CA VAL A 101 -10.20 -15.88 -4.24
C VAL A 101 -9.53 -14.91 -3.28
N ALA A 102 -9.48 -15.22 -1.98
CA ALA A 102 -8.84 -14.37 -0.99
C ALA A 102 -7.32 -14.35 -1.13
N GLY A 103 -6.70 -15.46 -1.52
CA GLY A 103 -5.27 -15.52 -1.85
C GLY A 103 -4.95 -14.62 -3.03
N ALA A 104 -5.71 -14.72 -4.12
CA ALA A 104 -5.57 -13.84 -5.28
C ALA A 104 -5.76 -12.36 -4.90
N ALA A 105 -6.80 -12.03 -4.14
CA ALA A 105 -7.01 -10.67 -3.65
C ALA A 105 -5.85 -10.23 -2.73
N GLY A 106 -5.36 -11.10 -1.85
CA GLY A 106 -4.23 -10.85 -0.95
C GLY A 106 -2.93 -10.55 -1.68
N TYR A 107 -2.68 -11.20 -2.81
CA TYR A 107 -1.54 -10.91 -3.69
C TYR A 107 -1.56 -9.46 -4.17
N PHE A 108 -2.74 -8.95 -4.56
CA PHE A 108 -2.91 -7.58 -5.03
C PHE A 108 -3.08 -6.55 -3.90
N ASP A 109 -3.53 -6.97 -2.72
CA ASP A 109 -3.67 -6.12 -1.53
C ASP A 109 -2.31 -5.63 -1.02
N LEU A 110 -1.32 -6.53 -0.98
CA LEU A 110 0.03 -6.24 -0.54
C LEU A 110 1.00 -6.33 -1.72
N ARG A 111 0.88 -5.42 -2.71
CA ARG A 111 1.74 -5.39 -3.91
C ARG A 111 3.25 -5.42 -3.63
N LYS A 112 3.69 -4.81 -2.52
CA LYS A 112 5.11 -4.81 -2.10
C LYS A 112 5.56 -6.14 -1.49
N GLN A 113 4.62 -6.91 -0.92
CA GLN A 113 4.88 -8.17 -0.23
C GLN A 113 3.78 -9.21 -0.59
N PRO A 114 3.66 -9.59 -1.87
CA PRO A 114 2.50 -10.32 -2.37
C PRO A 114 2.34 -11.69 -1.70
N ILE A 115 3.43 -12.40 -1.43
CA ILE A 115 3.39 -13.72 -0.76
C ILE A 115 2.85 -13.57 0.67
N ALA A 116 3.26 -12.52 1.39
CA ALA A 116 2.75 -12.25 2.74
C ALA A 116 1.25 -11.94 2.72
N GLY A 117 0.78 -11.21 1.70
CA GLY A 117 -0.64 -10.94 1.50
C GLY A 117 -1.47 -12.18 1.17
N VAL A 118 -0.98 -13.06 0.30
CA VAL A 118 -1.62 -14.36 0.02
C VAL A 118 -1.79 -15.16 1.30
N VAL A 119 -0.71 -15.34 2.07
CA VAL A 119 -0.74 -16.15 3.29
C VAL A 119 -1.70 -15.55 4.32
N ARG A 120 -1.62 -14.24 4.56
CA ARG A 120 -2.53 -13.54 5.49
C ARG A 120 -3.99 -13.79 5.13
N SER A 121 -4.35 -13.61 3.85
CA SER A 121 -5.73 -13.72 3.41
C SER A 121 -6.26 -15.16 3.51
N ILE A 122 -5.46 -16.16 3.14
CA ILE A 122 -5.82 -17.57 3.27
C ILE A 122 -6.00 -17.94 4.75
N VAL A 123 -5.04 -17.55 5.59
CA VAL A 123 -5.09 -17.81 7.04
C VAL A 123 -6.36 -17.20 7.65
N LEU A 124 -6.72 -15.97 7.26
CA LEU A 124 -7.94 -15.31 7.74
C LEU A 124 -9.21 -16.07 7.31
N VAL A 125 -9.30 -16.48 6.04
CA VAL A 125 -10.47 -17.22 5.51
C VAL A 125 -10.64 -18.58 6.16
N ILE A 126 -9.55 -19.25 6.55
CA ILE A 126 -9.61 -20.56 7.20
C ILE A 126 -9.88 -20.43 8.71
N LEU A 127 -9.26 -19.46 9.38
CA LEU A 127 -9.41 -19.29 10.83
C LEU A 127 -10.75 -18.72 11.23
N PHE A 128 -11.29 -17.77 10.45
CA PHE A 128 -12.51 -17.07 10.84
C PHE A 128 -13.72 -18.01 11.03
N PRO A 129 -14.02 -18.95 10.11
CA PRO A 129 -15.08 -19.94 10.31
C PRO A 129 -14.93 -20.76 11.59
N LEU A 130 -13.71 -21.20 11.87
CA LEU A 130 -13.40 -22.00 13.07
C LEU A 130 -13.64 -21.17 14.34
N ALA A 131 -13.13 -19.93 14.36
CA ALA A 131 -13.32 -19.03 15.49
C ALA A 131 -14.81 -18.63 15.67
N PHE A 132 -15.53 -18.44 14.56
CA PHE A 132 -16.96 -18.12 14.55
C PHE A 132 -17.78 -19.27 15.14
N GLU A 133 -17.54 -20.51 14.70
CA GLU A 133 -18.22 -21.69 15.26
C GLU A 133 -17.89 -21.87 16.75
N LEU A 134 -16.62 -21.76 17.16
CA LEU A 134 -16.24 -21.86 18.58
C LEU A 134 -16.90 -20.76 19.43
N TYR A 135 -16.97 -19.54 18.91
CA TYR A 135 -17.57 -18.40 19.61
C TYR A 135 -19.08 -18.54 19.77
N ILE A 136 -19.79 -19.01 18.73
CA ILE A 136 -21.25 -19.15 18.76
C ILE A 136 -21.69 -20.42 19.48
N ASN A 137 -21.01 -21.56 19.29
CA ASN A 137 -21.41 -22.84 19.88
C ASN A 137 -21.41 -22.83 21.41
N THR A 138 -20.75 -21.86 22.04
CA THR A 138 -20.72 -21.70 23.49
C THR A 138 -21.83 -20.80 24.04
N ARG A 139 -22.72 -20.25 23.19
CA ARG A 139 -23.71 -19.25 23.58
C ARG A 139 -25.12 -19.55 23.06
N SER A 140 -26.13 -19.26 23.89
CA SER A 140 -27.56 -19.37 23.54
C SER A 140 -28.10 -18.13 22.82
N SER A 141 -27.39 -17.01 22.89
CA SER A 141 -27.74 -15.71 22.31
C SER A 141 -26.46 -14.87 22.18
N TYR A 142 -26.36 -14.06 21.12
CA TYR A 142 -25.27 -13.09 20.94
C TYR A 142 -25.79 -11.84 20.22
N TYR A 143 -25.23 -10.68 20.56
CA TYR A 143 -25.42 -9.47 19.76
C TYR A 143 -24.50 -9.48 18.54
N ILE A 144 -24.95 -8.96 17.40
CA ILE A 144 -24.17 -8.96 16.14
C ILE A 144 -22.78 -8.30 16.31
N VAL A 145 -22.68 -7.27 17.16
CA VAL A 145 -21.42 -6.58 17.47
C VAL A 145 -20.37 -7.52 18.06
N GLU A 146 -20.79 -8.58 18.76
CA GLU A 146 -19.89 -9.56 19.36
C GLU A 146 -19.12 -10.39 18.32
N LEU A 147 -19.59 -10.46 17.07
CA LEU A 147 -18.90 -11.13 15.97
C LEU A 147 -17.59 -10.44 15.58
N LEU A 148 -17.38 -9.20 16.02
CA LEU A 148 -16.10 -8.51 15.88
C LEU A 148 -15.00 -9.16 16.72
N ILE A 149 -15.34 -9.86 17.81
CA ILE A 149 -14.36 -10.51 18.70
C ILE A 149 -13.64 -11.66 17.97
N PRO A 150 -14.31 -12.70 17.45
CA PRO A 150 -13.63 -13.75 16.70
C PRO A 150 -12.94 -13.18 15.45
N PHE A 151 -13.50 -12.15 14.80
CA PHE A 151 -12.85 -11.49 13.68
C PHE A 151 -11.51 -10.86 14.05
N LEU A 152 -11.46 -10.05 15.12
CA LEU A 152 -10.24 -9.39 15.59
C LEU A 152 -9.15 -10.40 15.98
N ILE A 153 -9.54 -11.49 16.65
CA ILE A 153 -8.60 -12.56 17.01
C ILE A 153 -7.98 -13.18 15.76
N CYS A 154 -8.81 -13.55 14.76
CA CYS A 154 -8.32 -14.10 13.50
C CYS A 154 -7.47 -13.10 12.72
N PHE A 155 -7.84 -11.82 12.72
CA PHE A 155 -7.08 -10.76 12.08
C PHE A 155 -5.68 -10.63 12.70
N LEU A 156 -5.57 -10.63 14.03
CA LEU A 156 -4.28 -10.57 14.72
C LEU A 156 -3.40 -11.77 14.37
N ILE A 157 -3.97 -12.98 14.37
CA ILE A 157 -3.21 -14.18 14.01
C ILE A 157 -2.76 -14.12 12.54
N ALA A 158 -3.66 -13.77 11.62
CA ALA A 158 -3.32 -13.61 10.20
C ALA A 158 -2.23 -12.55 9.99
N TYR A 159 -2.28 -11.45 10.73
CA TYR A 159 -1.26 -10.41 10.71
C TYR A 159 0.11 -10.91 11.23
N LEU A 160 0.14 -11.75 12.26
CA LEU A 160 1.37 -12.40 12.72
C LEU A 160 1.98 -13.28 11.61
N PHE A 161 1.16 -14.05 10.90
CA PHE A 161 1.62 -14.81 9.73
C PHE A 161 2.16 -13.90 8.62
N GLN A 162 1.47 -12.78 8.35
CA GLN A 162 1.97 -11.77 7.41
C GLN A 162 3.38 -11.34 7.82
N LEU A 163 3.59 -10.91 9.06
CA LEU A 163 4.89 -10.43 9.55
C LEU A 163 6.00 -11.49 9.43
N LEU A 164 5.69 -12.75 9.75
CA LEU A 164 6.65 -13.86 9.63
C LEU A 164 7.06 -14.07 8.17
N ILE A 165 6.10 -14.13 7.26
CA ILE A 165 6.36 -14.32 5.83
C ILE A 165 7.06 -13.11 5.23
N SER A 166 6.67 -11.90 5.63
CA SER A 166 7.34 -10.65 5.23
C SER A 166 8.81 -10.69 5.60
N LYS A 167 9.16 -11.08 6.83
CA LYS A 167 10.56 -11.19 7.27
C LYS A 167 11.37 -12.26 6.54
N ILE A 168 10.74 -13.37 6.15
CA ILE A 168 11.42 -14.48 5.48
C ILE A 168 11.70 -14.17 4.01
N PHE A 169 10.71 -13.63 3.29
CA PHE A 169 10.75 -13.46 1.83
C PHE A 169 11.11 -12.04 1.39
N TYR A 170 10.96 -11.05 2.26
CA TYR A 170 11.21 -9.64 1.97
C TYR A 170 12.03 -9.01 3.11
N PRO A 171 13.25 -9.50 3.37
CA PRO A 171 14.14 -8.84 4.31
C PRO A 171 14.38 -7.41 3.81
N GLU A 172 14.10 -6.42 4.65
CA GLU A 172 14.53 -5.05 4.37
C GLU A 172 16.06 -5.10 4.26
N GLU A 173 16.62 -4.74 3.10
CA GLU A 173 18.05 -4.49 2.97
C GLU A 173 18.39 -3.35 3.95
N ILE A 174 19.12 -3.70 5.02
CA ILE A 174 19.65 -2.76 6.02
C ILE A 174 20.77 -1.94 5.38
#